data_AF-F7TB16-F1
#
_entry.id   AF-F7TB16-F1
#
_cell.length_a   1.000
_cell.length_b   1.000
_cell.length_c   1.000
_cell.angle_alpha   90.00
_cell.angle_beta   90.00
_cell.angle_gamma   90.00
#
_symmetry.space_group_name_H-M   'P 1'
#
loop_
_entity.id
_entity.type
_entity.pdbx_description
1 polymer ?
#
loop_
_entity_poly.entity_id
_entity_poly.type
_entity_poly.pdbx_seq_one_letter_code
_entity_poly.pdbx_strand_id
1 'polypeptide(L)' 'MRDARLESSLDLPVDPPRAGESKQAWVYRQIRERILRGVLPSGGRLPSTRDLAARWHVARSTVEAAYDQLRGEGYTAGT' A
#
# COMPACT_ATOMS: atom_id res chain seq x y z
N MET A 1 -17.19 5.55 11.16
CA MET A 1 -17.51 5.18 9.76
C MET A 1 -16.18 4.89 9.09
N ARG A 2 -15.85 3.61 8.89
CA ARG A 2 -14.52 3.17 8.41
C ARG A 2 -14.44 3.45 6.91
N ASP A 3 -13.35 4.04 6.43
CA ASP A 3 -13.14 4.44 5.03
C ASP A 3 -13.07 3.24 4.07
N ALA A 4 -14.20 2.54 3.86
CA ALA A 4 -14.33 1.37 2.99
C ALA A 4 -13.91 1.65 1.54
N ARG A 5 -13.92 2.92 1.12
CA ARG A 5 -13.44 3.35 -0.21
C ARG A 5 -11.93 3.15 -0.38
N LEU A 6 -11.12 3.31 0.68
CA LEU A 6 -9.67 3.09 0.62
C LEU A 6 -9.32 1.60 0.52
N GLU A 7 -10.02 0.79 1.31
CA GLU A 7 -9.89 -0.66 1.29
C GLU A 7 -10.23 -1.20 -0.12
N SER A 8 -11.35 -0.77 -0.70
CA SER A 8 -11.78 -1.18 -2.05
C SER A 8 -10.78 -0.80 -3.15
N SER A 9 -10.14 0.36 -3.05
CA SER A 9 -9.12 0.82 -4.02
C SER A 9 -7.85 -0.04 -4.02
N LEU A 10 -7.54 -0.69 -2.89
CA LEU A 10 -6.36 -1.56 -2.74
C LEU A 10 -6.65 -3.02 -3.09
N ASP A 11 -7.93 -3.37 -3.27
CA ASP A 11 -8.38 -4.68 -3.79
C ASP A 11 -8.31 -4.78 -5.32
N LEU A 12 -7.93 -3.69 -6.00
CA LEU A 12 -7.72 -3.70 -7.45
C LEU A 12 -6.53 -4.59 -7.84
N PRO A 13 -6.60 -5.24 -9.02
CA PRO A 13 -5.50 -6.03 -9.55
C PRO A 13 -4.18 -5.27 -9.47
N VAL A 14 -3.21 -5.89 -8.82
CA VAL A 14 -1.84 -5.38 -8.72
C VAL A 14 -1.03 -5.93 -9.90
N ASP A 15 -0.25 -5.07 -10.54
CA ASP A 15 0.74 -5.57 -11.50
C ASP A 15 1.71 -6.50 -10.77
N PRO A 16 2.30 -7.52 -11.42
CA PRO A 16 3.31 -8.33 -10.77
C PRO A 16 4.59 -7.52 -10.42
N PRO A 17 5.41 -8.00 -9.47
CA PRO A 17 6.74 -7.46 -9.24
C PRO A 17 7.57 -7.44 -10.53
N ARG A 18 8.28 -6.34 -10.77
CA ARG A 18 9.21 -6.24 -11.90
C ARG A 18 10.39 -7.20 -11.68
N ALA A 19 11.08 -7.59 -12.75
CA ALA A 19 12.25 -8.46 -12.64
C ALA A 19 13.31 -7.82 -11.72
N GLY A 20 13.71 -8.54 -10.66
CA GLY A 20 14.65 -8.06 -9.64
C GLY A 20 14.06 -7.11 -8.58
N GLU A 21 12.77 -6.77 -8.65
CA GLU A 21 12.09 -5.94 -7.65
C GLU A 21 11.83 -6.74 -6.37
N SER A 22 12.19 -6.19 -5.21
CA SER A 22 11.82 -6.80 -3.93
C SER A 22 10.30 -6.69 -3.73
N LYS A 23 9.70 -7.62 -2.99
CA LYS A 23 8.27 -7.52 -2.65
C LYS A 23 7.94 -6.20 -1.93
N GLN A 24 8.88 -5.64 -1.16
CA GLN A 24 8.70 -4.35 -0.47
C GLN A 24 8.60 -3.21 -1.50
N ALA A 25 9.57 -3.14 -2.42
CA ALA A 25 9.59 -2.10 -3.45
C ALA A 25 8.34 -2.18 -4.32
N TRP A 26 7.90 -3.41 -4.63
CA TRP A 26 6.66 -3.67 -5.32
C TRP A 26 5.44 -3.14 -4.55
N VAL A 27 5.25 -3.50 -3.28
CA VAL A 27 4.14 -3.00 -2.44
C VAL A 27 4.15 -1.48 -2.38
N TYR A 28 5.32 -0.88 -2.11
CA TYR A 28 5.51 0.57 -2.07
C TYR A 28 5.06 1.22 -3.39
N ARG A 29 5.53 0.70 -4.53
CA ARG A 29 5.19 1.21 -5.86
C ARG A 29 3.69 1.13 -6.12
N GLN A 30 3.07 -0.02 -5.84
CA GLN A 30 1.64 -0.24 -6.06
C GLN A 30 0.78 0.76 -5.27
N ILE A 31 1.13 1.04 -4.02
CA ILE A 31 0.38 2.00 -3.18
C ILE A 31 0.68 3.44 -3.63
N ARG A 32 1.94 3.78 -3.85
CA ARG A 32 2.36 5.12 -4.30
C ARG A 32 1.68 5.51 -5.60
N GLU A 33 1.66 4.62 -6.59
CA GLU A 33 1.00 4.89 -7.87
C GLU A 33 -0.51 5.16 -7.68
N ARG A 34 -1.19 4.45 -6.77
CA ARG A 34 -2.61 4.70 -6.47
C ARG A 34 -2.84 6.04 -5.77
N ILE A 35 -1.94 6.45 -4.87
CA ILE A 35 -1.98 7.79 -4.25
C ILE A 35 -1.77 8.88 -5.32
N LEU A 36 -0.76 8.71 -6.17
CA LEU A 36 -0.44 9.67 -7.24
C LEU A 36 -1.56 9.79 -8.29
N ARG A 37 -2.27 8.69 -8.57
CA ARG A 37 -3.43 8.69 -9.47
C ARG A 37 -4.71 9.26 -8.82
N GLY A 38 -4.66 9.69 -7.55
CA GLY A 38 -5.81 10.21 -6.81
C GLY A 38 -6.85 9.15 -6.44
N VAL A 39 -6.52 7.86 -6.61
CA VAL A 39 -7.36 6.73 -6.21
C VAL A 39 -7.36 6.57 -4.69
N LEU A 40 -6.24 6.94 -4.06
CA LEU A 40 -6.10 7.10 -2.62
C LEU A 40 -5.85 8.58 -2.31
N PRO A 41 -6.62 9.21 -1.40
CA PRO A 41 -6.34 10.54 -0.92
C PRO A 41 -4.98 10.55 -0.20
N SER A 42 -4.15 11.53 -0.55
CA SER A 42 -2.91 11.80 0.15
C SER A 42 -3.17 12.02 1.65
N GLY A 43 -2.44 11.32 2.51
CA GLY A 43 -2.67 11.38 3.96
C GLY A 43 -3.84 10.53 4.47
N GLY A 44 -4.52 9.77 3.60
CA GLY A 44 -5.55 8.82 4.01
C GLY A 44 -4.99 7.65 4.84
N ARG A 45 -5.85 7.05 5.67
CA ARG A 45 -5.51 5.87 6.48
C ARG A 45 -5.39 4.64 5.58
N LEU A 46 -4.23 4.01 5.57
CA LEU A 46 -4.03 2.73 4.89
C LEU A 46 -4.73 1.57 5.64
N PRO A 47 -5.12 0.48 4.95
CA PRO A 47 -5.60 -0.73 5.60
C PRO A 47 -4.51 -1.31 6.49
N SER A 48 -4.92 -2.15 7.45
CA SER A 48 -3.97 -2.79 8.35
C SER A 48 -2.93 -3.59 7.56
N THR A 49 -1.68 -3.61 8.06
CA THR A 49 -0.60 -4.36 7.42
C THR A 49 -0.90 -5.86 7.33
N ARG A 50 -1.72 -6.39 8.27
CA ARG A 50 -2.24 -7.76 8.23
C ARG A 50 -3.21 -7.99 7.08
N ASP A 51 -4.18 -7.11 6.89
CA ASP A 51 -5.19 -7.26 5.84
C ASP A 51 -4.55 -7.17 4.45
N LEU A 52 -3.67 -6.18 4.23
CA LEU A 52 -3.02 -6.03 2.93
C LEU A 52 -2.06 -7.19 2.64
N ALA A 53 -1.32 -7.67 3.65
CA ALA A 53 -0.43 -8.82 3.50
C ALA A 53 -1.20 -10.09 3.10
N ALA A 54 -2.36 -10.33 3.74
CA ALA A 54 -3.22 -11.46 3.41
C ALA A 54 -3.78 -11.35 1.98
N ARG A 55 -4.26 -10.17 1.59
CA ARG A 55 -4.85 -9.91 0.27
C ARG A 55 -3.84 -10.03 -0.87
N TRP A 56 -2.63 -9.50 -0.69
CA TRP A 56 -1.59 -9.48 -1.73
C TRP A 56 -0.60 -10.65 -1.61
N HIS A 57 -0.86 -11.60 -0.71
CA HIS A 57 -0.04 -12.80 -0.49
C HIS A 57 1.45 -12.49 -0.27
N VAL A 58 1.72 -11.46 0.53
CA VAL A 58 3.08 -11.04 0.93
C VAL A 58 3.27 -11.16 2.43
N ALA A 59 4.53 -11.16 2.87
CA ALA A 59 4.82 -11.15 4.30
C ALA A 59 4.40 -9.81 4.93
N ARG A 60 3.89 -9.86 6.17
CA ARG A 60 3.50 -8.66 6.91
C ARG A 60 4.67 -7.66 7.06
N SER A 61 5.87 -8.15 7.33
CA SER A 61 7.08 -7.32 7.45
C SER A 61 7.41 -6.55 6.16
N THR A 62 7.08 -7.13 5.00
CA THR A 62 7.21 -6.47 3.70
C THR A 62 6.27 -5.28 3.58
N VAL A 63 5.03 -5.43 4.03
CA VAL A 63 4.03 -4.36 4.02
C VAL A 63 4.40 -3.28 5.02
N GLU A 64 4.85 -3.66 6.22
CA GLU A 64 5.33 -2.73 7.24
C GLU A 64 6.47 -1.86 6.71
N ALA A 65 7.50 -2.46 6.11
CA ALA A 65 8.62 -1.73 5.53
C ALA A 65 8.19 -0.79 4.39
N ALA A 66 7.25 -1.21 3.53
CA ALA A 66 6.71 -0.36 2.48
C ALA A 66 5.91 0.82 3.05
N TYR A 67 5.11 0.59 4.10
CA TYR A 67 4.35 1.64 4.78
C TYR A 67 5.27 2.62 5.50
N ASP A 68 6.33 2.14 6.15
CA ASP A 68 7.34 2.98 6.79
C ASP A 68 7.98 3.93 5.77
N GLN A 69 8.32 3.42 4.60
CA GLN A 69 8.85 4.23 3.51
C GLN A 69 7.83 5.27 3.00
N LEU A 70 6.58 4.88 2.76
CA LEU A 70 5.51 5.80 2.34
C LEU A 70 5.26 6.91 3.37
N ARG A 71 5.36 6.59 4.66
CA ARG A 71 5.25 7.57 5.75
C ARG A 71 6.44 8.51 5.80
N GLY A 72 7.67 7.98 5.65
CA GLY A 72 8.88 8.79 5.58
C GLY A 72 8.88 9.79 4.42
N GLU A 73 8.24 9.45 3.30
CA GLU A 73 8.11 10.32 2.13
C GLU A 73 6.84 11.21 2.16
N GLY A 74 6.01 11.11 3.20
CA GLY A 74 4.82 11.97 3.38
C GLY A 74 3.59 11.59 2.56
N TYR A 75 3.57 10.42 1.93
CA TYR A 75 2.40 9.96 1.16
C TYR A 75 1.22 9.55 2.03
N THR A 76 1.49 9.10 3.26
CA THR A 76 0.47 8.59 4.19
C THR A 76 0.70 9.10 5.59
N ALA A 77 -0.38 9.37 6.32
CA ALA A 77 -0.30 9.74 7.72
C ALA A 77 -0.12 8.48 8.59
N GLY A 78 0.72 8.57 9.62
CA GLY A 78 0.76 7.58 10.70
C GLY A 78 -0.66 7.38 11.24
N THR A 79 -1.06 6.11 11.36
CA THR A 79 -2.37 5.72 11.93
C THR A 79 -2.58 6.27 13.32
#